data_AF-A0A348Z5T4-F1
#
_entry.id   AF-A0A348Z5T4-F1
#
_cell.length_a   1.000
_cell.length_b   1.000
_cell.length_c   1.000
_cell.angle_alpha   90.00
_cell.angle_beta   90.00
_cell.angle_gamma   90.00
#
_symmetry.space_group_name_H-M   'P 1'
#
loop_
_entity.id
_entity.type
_entity.pdbx_description
1 polymer ?
#
loop_
_entity_poly.entity_id
_entity_poly.type
_entity_poly.pdbx_seq_one_letter_code
_entity_poly.pdbx_strand_id
1 'polypeptide(L)' 'MEDYLLSVAETAKRLGVASNRNFVYELIEKGLLKSIKLKSLKVRNSEINRFLEWAEGKDLSNLNNIKELN' A
#
# COMPACT_ATOMS: atom_id res chain seq x y z
N MET A 1 15.63 -3.56 -10.97
CA MET A 1 15.73 -3.73 -9.50
C MET A 1 15.17 -5.09 -9.15
N GLU A 2 15.80 -5.78 -8.21
CA GLU A 2 15.33 -7.07 -7.70
C GLU A 2 13.98 -6.88 -6.97
N ASP A 3 13.02 -7.75 -7.23
CA ASP A 3 11.71 -7.73 -6.56
C ASP A 3 11.77 -8.65 -5.34
N TYR A 4 11.17 -8.20 -4.24
CA TYR A 4 11.19 -8.93 -2.97
C TYR A 4 9.90 -8.69 -2.18
N LEU A 5 9.66 -9.54 -1.18
CA LEU A 5 8.45 -9.52 -0.36
C LEU A 5 8.65 -8.74 0.93
N LEU A 6 7.71 -7.83 1.19
CA LEU A 6 7.62 -7.04 2.40
C LEU A 6 6.45 -7.52 3.25
N SER A 7 6.62 -7.55 4.57
CA SER A 7 5.52 -7.65 5.53
C SER A 7 4.65 -6.40 5.52
N VAL A 8 3.47 -6.46 6.15
CA VAL A 8 2.62 -5.29 6.39
C VAL A 8 3.38 -4.19 7.15
N ALA A 9 4.21 -4.55 8.13
CA ALA A 9 4.98 -3.58 8.90
C ALA A 9 6.06 -2.89 8.05
N GLU A 10 6.75 -3.62 7.17
CA GLU A 10 7.74 -3.04 6.27
C GLU A 10 7.08 -2.22 5.14
N THR A 11 5.92 -2.66 4.67
CA THR A 11 5.08 -1.91 3.72
C THR A 11 4.66 -0.58 4.32
N ALA A 12 4.19 -0.57 5.57
CA ALA A 12 3.80 0.66 6.27
C ALA A 12 4.99 1.62 6.43
N LYS A 13 6.19 1.10 6.74
CA LYS A 13 7.42 1.90 6.77
C LYS A 13 7.73 2.51 5.40
N ARG A 14 7.64 1.72 4.33
CA ARG A 14 7.92 2.16 2.96
C ARG A 14 6.93 3.22 2.46
N LEU A 15 5.68 3.15 2.88
CA LEU A 15 4.63 4.12 2.55
C LEU A 15 4.64 5.38 3.44
N GLY A 16 5.58 5.50 4.39
CA GLY A 16 5.63 6.65 5.31
C GLY A 16 4.54 6.66 6.38
N VAL A 17 3.80 5.56 6.57
CA VAL A 17 2.69 5.41 7.52
C VAL A 17 3.03 4.42 8.65
N ALA A 18 4.30 4.38 9.07
CA ALA A 18 4.77 3.38 10.04
C ALA A 18 4.00 3.38 11.38
N SER A 19 3.45 4.53 11.78
CA SER A 19 2.59 4.70 12.97
C SER A 19 1.18 4.13 12.78
N ASN A 20 0.71 3.94 11.55
CA ASN A 20 -0.61 3.43 11.21
C ASN A 20 -0.52 2.22 10.26
N ARG A 21 -0.25 1.04 10.83
CA ARG A 21 -0.23 -0.23 10.06
C ARG A 21 -1.61 -0.63 9.54
N ASN A 22 -2.69 -0.15 10.16
CA ASN A 22 -4.06 -0.45 9.73
C ASN A 22 -4.34 0.11 8.35
N PHE A 23 -3.74 1.25 7.99
CA PHE A 23 -3.86 1.82 6.65
C PHE A 23 -3.46 0.83 5.55
N VAL A 24 -2.42 0.02 5.75
CA VAL A 24 -2.01 -0.99 4.77
C VAL A 24 -3.06 -2.10 4.63
N TYR A 25 -3.70 -2.51 5.73
CA TYR A 25 -4.80 -3.48 5.68
C TYR A 25 -6.01 -2.90 4.94
N GLU A 26 -6.38 -1.66 5.22
CA GLU A 26 -7.49 -0.97 4.53
C GLU A 26 -7.26 -0.87 3.01
N LEU A 27 -6.03 -0.53 2.59
CA LEU A 27 -5.65 -0.52 1.17
C LEU A 27 -5.82 -1.90 0.52
N ILE A 28 -5.46 -2.97 1.23
CA ILE A 28 -5.61 -4.36 0.75
C ILE A 28 -7.08 -4.76 0.67
N GLU A 29 -7.87 -4.45 1.71
CA GLU A 29 -9.30 -4.76 1.78
C GLU A 29 -10.11 -4.03 0.70
N LYS A 30 -9.72 -2.79 0.37
CA LYS A 30 -10.30 -2.00 -0.73
C LYS A 30 -9.81 -2.43 -2.11
N GLY A 31 -8.88 -3.40 -2.19
CA GLY A 31 -8.30 -3.87 -3.46
C GLY A 31 -7.34 -2.86 -4.13
N LEU A 32 -6.97 -1.79 -3.42
CA LEU A 32 -6.06 -0.75 -3.91
C LEU A 32 -4.61 -1.24 -3.91
N LEU A 33 -4.25 -2.11 -2.95
CA LEU A 33 -2.92 -2.72 -2.85
C LEU A 33 -3.01 -4.24 -2.90
N LYS A 34 -2.40 -4.87 -3.91
CA LYS A 34 -2.42 -6.34 -4.01
C LYS A 34 -1.48 -6.95 -2.97
N SER A 35 -1.91 -8.07 -2.38
CA SER A 35 -1.10 -8.80 -1.40
C SER A 35 -1.15 -10.30 -1.65
N ILE A 36 -0.20 -11.01 -1.05
CA ILE A 36 -0.10 -12.46 -1.04
C ILE A 36 -0.29 -12.93 0.40
N LYS A 37 -1.27 -13.80 0.64
CA LYS A 37 -1.45 -14.46 1.94
C LYS A 37 -0.62 -15.73 1.96
N LEU A 38 0.49 -15.69 2.69
CA LEU A 38 1.23 -16.88 3.13
C LEU A 38 0.80 -17.17 4.58
N LYS A 39 1.75 -17.40 5.49
CA LYS A 39 1.48 -17.36 6.95
C LYS A 39 1.03 -15.96 7.42
N SER A 40 1.58 -14.92 6.79
CA SER A 40 1.23 -13.50 7.00
C SER A 40 1.00 -12.84 5.63
N LEU A 41 0.35 -11.68 5.63
CA LEU A 41 0.23 -10.88 4.41
C LEU A 41 1.60 -10.34 4.01
N LYS A 42 1.92 -10.52 2.73
CA LYS A 42 3.11 -9.96 2.09
C LYS A 42 2.71 -9.11 0.90
N VAL A 43 3.50 -8.08 0.63
CA VAL A 43 3.34 -7.19 -0.53
C VAL A 43 4.66 -7.21 -1.31
N ARG A 44 4.60 -7.35 -2.63
CA ARG A 44 5.81 -7.26 -3.48
C ARG A 44 6.28 -5.81 -3.54
N ASN A 45 7.58 -5.58 -3.53
CA ASN A 45 8.15 -4.25 -3.72
C ASN A 45 7.69 -3.61 -5.05
N SER A 46 7.58 -4.41 -6.12
CA SER A 46 7.02 -4.00 -7.42
C SER A 46 5.57 -3.49 -7.34
N GLU A 47 4.73 -4.13 -6.52
CA GLU A 47 3.33 -3.73 -6.34
C GLU A 47 3.21 -2.39 -5.59
N ILE A 48 4.12 -2.13 -4.65
CA ILE A 48 4.14 -0.85 -3.95
C ILE A 48 4.59 0.27 -4.90
N ASN A 49 5.54 0.02 -5.82
CA ASN A 49 5.87 0.99 -6.87
C ASN A 49 4.66 1.31 -7.75
N ARG A 50 3.99 0.28 -8.27
CA ARG A 50 2.76 0.43 -9.06
C ARG A 50 1.67 1.20 -8.28
N PHE A 51 1.52 0.94 -6.99
CA PHE A 51 0.59 1.68 -6.13
C PHE A 51 0.97 3.16 -6.02
N LEU A 52 2.25 3.47 -5.78
CA LEU A 52 2.73 4.84 -5.63
C LEU A 52 2.58 5.65 -6.94
N GLU A 53 2.87 5.04 -8.08
CA GLU A 53 2.63 5.65 -9.40
C GLU A 53 1.14 5.97 -9.62
N TRP A 54 0.23 5.08 -9.21
CA TRP A 54 -1.20 5.34 -9.29
C TRP A 54 -1.66 6.41 -8.28
N ALA A 55 -1.10 6.37 -7.06
CA ALA A 55 -1.44 7.26 -5.95
C ALA A 55 -0.88 8.67 -6.11
N GLU A 56 0.09 8.86 -7.00
CA GLU A 56 0.68 10.17 -7.29
C GLU A 56 -0.42 11.15 -7.70
N GLY A 57 -0.43 12.31 -7.05
CA GLY A 57 -1.45 13.34 -7.27
C GLY A 57 -2.83 13.00 -6.70
N LYS A 58 -3.00 12.00 -5.81
CA LYS A 58 -4.30 11.68 -5.20
C LYS A 58 -4.37 11.92 -3.70
N ASP A 59 -5.52 12.37 -3.23
CA ASP A 59 -5.89 12.40 -1.82
C ASP A 59 -6.47 11.03 -1.43
N LEU A 60 -5.70 10.30 -0.63
CA LEU A 60 -6.05 8.98 -0.08
C LEU A 60 -6.53 9.05 1.38
N SER A 61 -6.78 10.25 1.92
CA SER A 61 -7.26 10.44 3.30
C SER A 61 -8.62 9.78 3.53
N ASN A 62 -9.43 9.61 2.47
CA ASN A 62 -10.64 8.82 2.47
C ASN A 62 -10.63 7.78 1.33
N LEU A 63 -10.33 6.53 1.66
CA LEU A 63 -10.23 5.44 0.67
C LEU A 63 -11.57 5.08 -0.01
N ASN A 64 -12.71 5.59 0.48
CA ASN A 64 -14.01 5.44 -0.20
C ASN A 64 -14.33 6.60 -1.15
N ASN A 65 -13.53 7.66 -1.14
CA ASN A 65 -13.72 8.86 -1.95
C ASN A 65 -12.36 9.47 -2.30
N ILE A 66 -11.61 8.74 -3.12
CA ILE A 66 -10.29 9.15 -3.59
C ILE A 66 -10.46 10.27 -4.60
N LYS A 67 -9.71 11.35 -4.41
CA LYS A 67 -9.77 12.56 -5.24
C LYS A 67 -8.41 12.87 -5.82
N GLU A 68 -8.36 13.60 -6.92
CA GLU A 68 -7.12 14.20 -7.41
C GLU A 68 -6.79 15.44 -6.55
N LEU A 69 -5.51 15.59 -6.22
CA LEU A 69 -4.92 16.79 -5.63
C LEU A 69 -4.59 17.72 -6.81
N ASN A 70 -5.40 18.78 -6.95
CA ASN A 70 -5.20 19.83 -7.95
C ASN A 70 -3.95 20.66 -7.68
#